data_AF-A0A9E3SBD1-F1
#
_entry.id   AF-A0A9E3SBD1-F1
#
_cell.length_a   1.000
_cell.length_b   1.000
_cell.length_c   1.000
_cell.angle_alpha   90.00
_cell.angle_beta   90.00
_cell.angle_gamma   90.00
#
_symmetry.space_group_name_H-M   'P 1'
#
loop_
_entity.id
_entity.type
_entity.pdbx_description
1 polymer ?
#
loop_
_entity_poly.entity_id
_entity_poly.type
_entity_poly.pdbx_seq_one_letter_code
_entity_poly.pdbx_strand_id
1 'polypeptide(L)'
;MDYRDTVFLSVAENLSFSKAAEELFISQPAVTNHIKELEIKLKVALFERKGNKIYLTKAGALVYNHLKKIRQSYSALEFDLQRLNDAYKGVLRIGASSTISQYLIPEVIASFHKRYPEIELYLLNGNSFEMEQKLLENEIELALVENQASHSNIKYIDFLDDEIVAVTGSDSVYAKRKLLSIADMQELPIVLREKGSGTLQVINKVLSKHHIVLEKLNTIIHLGSTE
;
A
#
# COMPACT_ATOMS: atom_id res chain seq x y z
N MET A 1 5.70 -2.04 -24.32
CA MET A 1 4.62 -1.05 -24.10
C MET A 1 4.85 0.13 -25.04
N ASP A 2 3.81 0.76 -25.60
CA ASP A 2 3.98 1.93 -26.49
C ASP A 2 4.39 3.15 -25.65
N TYR A 3 5.22 4.05 -26.19
CA TYR A 3 5.61 5.28 -25.50
C TYR A 3 4.39 6.15 -25.16
N ARG A 4 3.35 6.14 -26.01
CA ARG A 4 2.09 6.85 -25.74
C ARG A 4 1.37 6.35 -24.49
N ASP A 5 1.43 5.04 -24.23
CA ASP A 5 0.85 4.46 -23.02
C ASP A 5 1.60 4.96 -21.78
N THR A 6 2.92 5.12 -21.88
CA THR A 6 3.78 5.67 -20.82
C THR A 6 3.45 7.13 -20.54
N VAL A 7 3.31 7.95 -21.60
CA VAL A 7 2.90 9.36 -21.49
C VAL A 7 1.52 9.47 -20.84
N PHE A 8 0.57 8.63 -21.24
CA PHE A 8 -0.76 8.60 -20.65
C PHE A 8 -0.74 8.26 -19.16
N LEU A 9 0.00 7.22 -18.75
CA LEU A 9 0.12 6.87 -17.33
C LEU A 9 0.69 8.02 -16.51
N SER A 10 1.77 8.66 -16.96
CA SER A 10 2.36 9.79 -16.22
C SER A 10 1.39 10.98 -16.09
N VAL A 11 0.63 11.33 -17.13
CA VAL A 11 -0.41 12.39 -17.03
C VAL A 11 -1.53 11.98 -16.07
N ALA A 12 -1.93 10.70 -16.08
CA ALA A 12 -2.97 10.18 -15.21
C ALA A 12 -2.54 10.15 -13.73
N GLU A 13 -1.29 9.77 -13.44
CA GLU A 13 -0.70 9.72 -12.10
C GLU A 13 -0.51 11.14 -11.52
N ASN A 14 -0.08 12.10 -12.35
CA ASN A 14 0.16 13.48 -11.91
C ASN A 14 -1.08 14.38 -11.92
N LEU A 15 -2.12 14.00 -12.69
CA LEU A 15 -3.22 14.90 -13.09
C LEU A 15 -2.68 16.28 -13.53
N SER A 16 -1.59 16.27 -14.30
CA SER A 16 -0.98 17.48 -14.86
C SER A 16 -0.13 17.17 -16.08
N PHE A 17 -0.42 17.83 -17.20
CA PHE A 17 0.38 17.72 -18.42
C PHE A 17 1.79 18.29 -18.26
N SER A 18 1.94 19.37 -17.49
CA SER A 18 3.26 20.01 -17.27
C SER A 18 4.14 19.15 -16.38
N LYS A 19 3.60 18.57 -15.30
CA LYS A 19 4.37 17.66 -14.43
C LYS A 19 4.81 16.40 -15.17
N ALA A 20 3.93 15.83 -15.98
CA ALA A 20 4.28 14.68 -16.82
C ALA A 20 5.38 15.02 -17.84
N ALA A 21 5.36 16.24 -18.40
CA ALA A 21 6.40 16.70 -19.32
C ALA A 21 7.77 16.78 -18.63
N GLU A 22 7.80 17.32 -17.39
CA GLU A 22 8.99 17.38 -16.55
C GLU A 22 9.50 15.97 -16.19
N GLU A 23 8.62 15.08 -15.74
CA GLU A 23 8.95 13.69 -15.38
C GLU A 23 9.55 12.90 -16.54
N LEU A 24 8.99 13.09 -17.74
CA LEU A 24 9.39 12.36 -18.95
C LEU A 24 10.47 13.09 -19.76
N PHE A 25 10.97 14.24 -19.28
CA PHE A 25 11.98 15.06 -19.96
C PHE A 25 11.60 15.43 -21.41
N ILE A 26 10.32 15.74 -21.66
CA ILE A 26 9.81 16.19 -22.96
C ILE A 26 9.06 17.52 -22.83
N SER A 27 8.72 18.14 -23.96
CA SER A 27 7.93 19.38 -23.94
C SER A 27 6.45 19.09 -23.64
N GLN A 28 5.77 20.00 -22.94
CA GLN A 28 4.33 19.88 -22.68
C GLN A 28 3.48 19.76 -23.97
N PRO A 29 3.78 20.46 -25.08
CA PRO A 29 3.12 20.22 -26.36
C PRO A 29 3.29 18.78 -26.88
N ALA A 30 4.46 18.16 -26.68
CA ALA A 30 4.68 16.76 -27.06
C ALA A 30 3.80 15.81 -26.23
N VAL A 31 3.71 16.02 -24.91
CA VAL A 31 2.77 15.27 -24.04
C VAL A 31 1.34 15.40 -24.57
N THR A 32 0.87 16.62 -24.84
CA THR A 32 -0.49 16.84 -25.34
C THR A 32 -0.74 16.17 -26.70
N ASN A 33 0.24 16.17 -27.60
CA ASN A 33 0.11 15.49 -28.90
C ASN A 33 0.02 13.97 -28.72
N HIS A 34 0.86 13.37 -27.87
CA HIS A 34 0.78 11.93 -27.58
C HIS A 34 -0.58 11.52 -26.99
N ILE A 35 -1.13 12.30 -26.06
CA ILE A 35 -2.46 12.04 -25.50
C ILE A 35 -3.54 12.15 -26.58
N LYS A 36 -3.51 13.21 -27.41
CA LYS A 36 -4.47 13.38 -28.51
C LYS A 36 -4.41 12.23 -29.51
N GLU A 37 -3.22 11.78 -29.89
CA GLU A 37 -3.05 10.63 -30.77
C GLU A 37 -3.62 9.34 -30.16
N LEU A 38 -3.42 9.14 -28.86
CA LEU A 38 -3.98 8.00 -28.14
C LEU A 38 -5.52 8.07 -28.10
N GLU A 39 -6.09 9.23 -27.80
CA GLU A 39 -7.53 9.48 -27.83
C GLU A 39 -8.13 9.25 -29.23
N ILE A 40 -7.43 9.67 -30.30
CA ILE A 40 -7.83 9.42 -31.70
C ILE A 40 -7.83 7.92 -31.99
N LYS A 41 -6.76 7.22 -31.61
CA LYS A 41 -6.62 5.77 -31.80
C LYS A 41 -7.73 5.00 -31.08
N LEU A 42 -8.06 5.39 -29.85
CA LEU A 42 -9.08 4.76 -29.02
C LEU A 42 -10.50 5.28 -29.29
N LYS A 43 -10.64 6.35 -30.08
CA LYS A 43 -11.89 7.04 -30.41
C LYS A 43 -12.69 7.49 -29.17
N VAL A 44 -11.99 7.86 -28.10
CA VAL A 44 -12.60 8.30 -26.85
C VAL A 44 -11.68 9.28 -26.12
N ALA A 45 -12.26 10.31 -25.50
CA ALA A 45 -11.51 11.22 -24.64
C ALA A 45 -11.15 10.53 -23.32
N LEU A 46 -9.89 10.61 -22.91
CA LEU A 46 -9.35 10.01 -21.70
C LEU A 46 -9.28 11.04 -20.56
N PHE A 47 -9.19 12.33 -20.87
CA PHE A 47 -9.19 13.41 -19.88
C PHE A 47 -10.33 14.40 -20.09
N GLU A 48 -10.79 14.98 -18.99
CA GLU A 48 -11.72 16.12 -18.98
C GLU A 48 -11.15 17.27 -18.13
N ARG A 49 -11.54 18.50 -18.47
CA ARG A 49 -11.16 19.71 -17.70
C ARG A 49 -12.37 20.22 -16.92
N LYS A 50 -12.19 20.44 -15.61
CA LYS A 50 -13.16 21.14 -14.76
C LYS A 50 -12.46 22.31 -14.10
N GLY A 51 -12.70 23.51 -14.65
CA GLY A 51 -11.92 24.71 -14.31
C GLY A 51 -10.44 24.52 -14.67
N ASN A 52 -9.56 24.77 -13.70
CA ASN A 52 -8.11 24.65 -13.87
C ASN A 52 -7.56 23.26 -13.55
N LYS A 53 -8.40 22.29 -13.23
CA LYS A 53 -8.00 20.92 -12.88
C LYS A 53 -8.37 19.95 -14.01
N ILE A 54 -7.50 18.98 -14.26
CA ILE A 54 -7.76 17.87 -15.18
C ILE A 54 -8.16 16.63 -14.38
N TYR A 55 -9.04 15.82 -14.96
CA TYR A 55 -9.52 14.58 -14.37
C TYR A 55 -9.56 13.50 -15.46
N LEU A 56 -9.46 12.23 -15.05
CA LEU A 56 -9.75 11.11 -15.94
C LEU A 56 -11.25 11.07 -16.26
N THR A 57 -11.59 10.81 -17.51
CA THR A 57 -12.95 10.39 -17.87
C THR A 57 -13.19 8.95 -17.39
N LYS A 58 -14.43 8.44 -17.51
CA LYS A 58 -14.71 7.01 -17.28
C LYS A 58 -13.84 6.10 -18.17
N ALA A 59 -13.64 6.49 -19.42
CA ALA A 59 -12.77 5.76 -20.35
C ALA A 59 -11.29 5.89 -19.94
N GLY A 60 -10.85 7.07 -19.53
CA GLY A 60 -9.51 7.30 -18.98
C GLY A 60 -9.21 6.39 -17.79
N ALA A 61 -10.11 6.32 -16.81
CA ALA A 61 -9.97 5.43 -15.66
C ALA A 61 -9.89 3.95 -16.05
N LEU A 62 -10.70 3.51 -17.03
CA LEU A 62 -10.64 2.15 -17.54
C LEU A 62 -9.27 1.85 -18.19
N VAL A 63 -8.81 2.73 -19.10
CA VAL A 63 -7.51 2.59 -19.77
C VAL A 63 -6.36 2.60 -18.77
N TYR A 64 -6.39 3.50 -17.78
CA TYR A 64 -5.43 3.58 -16.69
C TYR A 64 -5.30 2.25 -15.94
N ASN A 65 -6.42 1.68 -15.50
CA ASN A 65 -6.42 0.41 -14.77
C ASN A 65 -5.87 -0.75 -15.61
N HIS A 66 -6.15 -0.79 -16.92
CA HIS A 66 -5.60 -1.81 -17.80
C HIS A 66 -4.11 -1.62 -18.09
N LEU A 67 -3.66 -0.39 -18.34
CA LEU A 67 -2.25 -0.10 -18.61
C LEU A 67 -1.37 -0.32 -17.39
N LYS A 68 -1.84 -0.08 -16.14
CA LYS A 68 -1.11 -0.48 -14.93
C LYS A 68 -0.81 -1.98 -14.91
N LYS A 69 -1.81 -2.82 -15.21
CA LYS A 69 -1.65 -4.28 -15.25
C LYS A 69 -0.70 -4.74 -16.36
N ILE A 70 -0.76 -4.09 -17.53
CA ILE A 70 0.16 -4.36 -18.65
C ILE A 70 1.59 -3.97 -18.28
N ARG A 71 1.80 -2.79 -17.68
CA ARG A 71 3.12 -2.31 -17.23
C ARG A 71 3.77 -3.31 -16.28
N GLN A 72 3.01 -3.82 -15.31
CA GLN A 72 3.49 -4.85 -14.40
C GLN A 72 3.79 -6.18 -15.07
N SER A 73 2.88 -6.69 -15.92
CA SER A 73 3.11 -7.96 -16.61
C SER A 73 4.38 -7.90 -17.47
N TYR A 74 4.63 -6.74 -18.07
CA TYR A 74 5.85 -6.48 -18.82
C TYR A 74 7.09 -6.39 -17.91
N SER A 75 6.97 -5.75 -16.75
CA SER A 75 8.06 -5.69 -15.75
C SER A 75 8.40 -7.08 -15.19
N ALA A 76 7.40 -7.92 -14.94
CA ALA A 76 7.58 -9.31 -14.52
C ALA A 76 8.27 -10.15 -15.59
N LEU A 77 7.90 -9.96 -16.87
CA LEU A 77 8.60 -10.59 -17.99
C LEU A 77 10.07 -10.15 -18.03
N GLU A 78 10.37 -8.86 -17.89
CA GLU A 78 11.75 -8.36 -17.86
C GLU A 78 12.54 -8.97 -16.70
N PHE A 79 11.93 -9.06 -15.51
CA PHE A 79 12.53 -9.70 -14.35
C PHE A 79 12.80 -11.20 -14.59
N ASP A 80 11.84 -11.94 -15.13
CA ASP A 80 12.00 -13.37 -15.42
C ASP A 80 13.08 -13.63 -16.48
N LEU A 81 13.18 -12.78 -17.51
CA LEU A 81 14.23 -12.86 -18.52
C LEU A 81 15.62 -12.55 -17.93
N GLN A 82 15.70 -11.60 -17.00
CA GLN A 82 16.94 -11.28 -16.30
C GLN A 82 17.38 -12.39 -15.36
N ARG A 83 16.43 -13.06 -14.69
CA ARG A 83 16.68 -14.26 -13.88
C ARG A 83 17.32 -15.40 -14.68
N LEU A 84 17.00 -15.55 -15.98
CA LEU A 84 17.65 -16.55 -16.84
C LEU A 84 19.14 -16.26 -17.07
N ASN A 85 19.58 -15.02 -16.87
CA ASN A 85 20.96 -14.58 -17.06
C ASN A 85 21.69 -14.35 -15.71
N ASP A 86 21.14 -14.85 -14.59
CA ASP A 86 21.64 -14.64 -13.22
C ASP A 86 21.84 -13.15 -12.84
N ALA A 87 21.19 -12.24 -13.57
CA ALA A 87 21.29 -10.81 -13.34
C ALA A 87 20.04 -10.35 -12.57
N TYR A 88 20.09 -10.32 -11.24
CA TYR A 88 18.98 -9.82 -10.44
C TYR A 88 19.01 -8.29 -10.41
N LYS A 89 18.35 -7.63 -11.37
CA LYS A 89 18.24 -6.17 -11.46
C LYS A 89 16.79 -5.73 -11.49
N GLY A 90 16.57 -4.43 -11.30
CA GLY A 90 15.25 -3.81 -11.39
C GLY A 90 14.79 -3.23 -10.07
N VAL A 91 13.47 -3.02 -9.95
CA VAL A 91 12.87 -2.33 -8.81
C VAL A 91 11.92 -3.28 -8.08
N LEU A 92 12.06 -3.37 -6.75
CA LEU A 92 11.14 -4.09 -5.88
C LEU A 92 10.54 -3.11 -4.85
N ARG A 93 9.23 -2.94 -4.91
CA ARG A 93 8.42 -2.09 -4.03
C ARG A 93 7.69 -2.98 -3.03
N ILE A 94 8.01 -2.79 -1.77
CA ILE A 94 7.46 -3.52 -0.65
C ILE A 94 6.60 -2.56 0.15
N GLY A 95 5.33 -2.91 0.37
CA GLY A 95 4.50 -2.28 1.40
C GLY A 95 4.64 -3.02 2.71
N ALA A 96 4.69 -2.30 3.82
CA ALA A 96 4.64 -2.90 5.14
C ALA A 96 3.77 -2.06 6.06
N SER A 97 3.09 -2.74 6.98
CA SER A 97 2.39 -2.09 8.08
C SER A 97 3.34 -1.22 8.90
N SER A 98 2.83 -0.24 9.64
CA SER A 98 3.65 0.65 10.47
C SER A 98 4.58 -0.11 11.43
N THR A 99 4.06 -1.15 12.08
CA THR A 99 4.79 -2.01 13.03
C THR A 99 5.86 -2.86 12.35
N ILE A 100 5.54 -3.50 11.23
CA ILE A 100 6.51 -4.34 10.50
C ILE A 100 7.60 -3.48 9.87
N SER A 101 7.23 -2.35 9.27
CA SER A 101 8.17 -1.45 8.61
C SER A 101 9.19 -0.85 9.57
N GLN A 102 8.79 -0.55 10.81
CA GLN A 102 9.66 0.05 11.82
C GLN A 102 10.55 -0.99 12.52
N TYR A 103 10.00 -2.14 12.92
CA TYR A 103 10.68 -3.03 13.86
C TYR A 103 11.19 -4.34 13.24
N LEU A 104 10.61 -4.82 12.14
CA LEU A 104 10.88 -6.17 11.62
C LEU A 104 11.66 -6.16 10.31
N ILE A 105 11.18 -5.40 9.32
CA ILE A 105 11.72 -5.46 7.96
C ILE A 105 13.10 -4.81 7.74
N PRO A 106 13.59 -3.82 8.53
CA PRO A 106 14.86 -3.15 8.21
C PRO A 106 16.07 -4.09 8.09
N GLU A 107 16.21 -5.07 8.99
CA GLU A 107 17.32 -6.02 8.93
C GLU A 107 17.22 -6.96 7.72
N VAL A 108 16.00 -7.37 7.37
CA VAL A 108 15.71 -8.22 6.22
C VAL A 108 16.07 -7.50 4.91
N ILE A 109 15.66 -6.23 4.78
CA ILE A 109 16.00 -5.37 3.63
C ILE A 109 17.51 -5.20 3.51
N ALA A 110 18.21 -4.92 4.61
CA ALA A 110 19.66 -4.74 4.60
C ALA A 110 20.39 -6.03 4.15
N SER A 111 19.93 -7.19 4.60
CA SER A 111 20.46 -8.50 4.18
C SER A 111 20.15 -8.80 2.71
N PHE A 112 18.92 -8.49 2.26
CA PHE A 112 18.50 -8.67 0.87
C PHE A 112 19.34 -7.81 -0.08
N HIS A 113 19.52 -6.53 0.22
CA HIS A 113 20.31 -5.62 -0.62
C HIS A 113 21.78 -6.05 -0.74
N LYS A 114 22.39 -6.55 0.35
CA LYS A 114 23.75 -7.12 0.29
C LYS A 114 23.86 -8.31 -0.66
N ARG A 115 22.81 -9.12 -0.76
CA ARG A 115 22.76 -10.29 -1.66
C ARG A 115 22.44 -9.90 -3.10
N TYR A 116 21.60 -8.87 -3.30
CA TYR A 116 21.13 -8.41 -4.60
C TYR A 116 21.34 -6.89 -4.74
N PRO A 117 22.59 -6.42 -4.92
CA PRO A 117 22.92 -5.00 -4.90
C PRO A 117 22.36 -4.22 -6.10
N GLU A 118 22.01 -4.90 -7.18
CA GLU A 118 21.45 -4.29 -8.39
C GLU A 118 19.90 -4.21 -8.38
N ILE A 119 19.26 -4.71 -7.32
CA ILE A 119 17.84 -4.47 -7.07
C ILE A 119 17.68 -3.19 -6.26
N GLU A 120 16.97 -2.23 -6.82
CA GLU A 120 16.52 -1.02 -6.14
C GLU A 120 15.30 -1.34 -5.27
N LEU A 121 15.39 -1.04 -3.97
CA LEU A 121 14.34 -1.34 -3.00
C LEU A 121 13.59 -0.07 -2.59
N TYR A 122 12.26 -0.13 -2.64
CA TYR A 122 11.38 0.89 -2.08
C TYR A 122 10.54 0.26 -0.98
N LEU A 123 10.57 0.85 0.22
CA LEU A 123 9.69 0.47 1.33
C LEU A 123 8.62 1.55 1.52
N LEU A 124 7.37 1.18 1.35
CA LEU A 124 6.21 2.01 1.65
C LEU A 124 5.67 1.62 3.04
N ASN A 125 5.40 2.63 3.86
CA ASN A 125 4.78 2.47 5.18
C ASN A 125 3.32 2.95 5.10
N GLY A 126 2.41 2.18 5.68
CA GLY A 126 1.04 2.58 5.97
C GLY A 126 0.37 1.54 6.86
N ASN A 127 -0.94 1.60 7.04
CA ASN A 127 -1.65 0.54 7.75
C ASN A 127 -1.93 -0.67 6.83
N SER A 128 -2.32 -1.80 7.42
CA SER A 128 -2.52 -3.06 6.69
C SER A 128 -3.53 -2.92 5.54
N PHE A 129 -4.63 -2.18 5.76
CA PHE A 129 -5.61 -1.89 4.71
C PHE A 129 -5.02 -1.11 3.54
N GLU A 130 -4.25 -0.04 3.82
CA GLU A 130 -3.58 0.74 2.78
C GLU A 130 -2.59 -0.10 1.97
N MET A 131 -1.84 -0.99 2.62
CA MET A 131 -0.91 -1.88 1.92
C MET A 131 -1.65 -2.88 1.03
N GLU A 132 -2.76 -3.45 1.48
CA GLU A 132 -3.59 -4.31 0.62
C GLU A 132 -4.17 -3.55 -0.58
N GLN A 133 -4.63 -2.31 -0.38
CA GLN A 133 -5.10 -1.49 -1.50
C GLN A 133 -3.98 -1.21 -2.49
N LYS A 134 -2.78 -0.83 -2.02
CA LYS A 134 -1.62 -0.63 -2.88
C LYS A 134 -1.21 -1.88 -3.65
N LEU A 135 -1.35 -3.07 -3.04
CA LEU A 135 -1.10 -4.34 -3.71
C LEU A 135 -2.13 -4.60 -4.81
N LEU A 136 -3.43 -4.43 -4.52
CA LEU A 136 -4.52 -4.56 -5.50
C LEU A 136 -4.42 -3.56 -6.65
N GLU A 137 -3.99 -2.34 -6.32
CA GLU A 137 -3.76 -1.24 -7.24
C GLU A 137 -2.41 -1.35 -7.94
N ASN A 138 -1.63 -2.40 -7.70
CA ASN A 138 -0.43 -2.69 -8.46
C ASN A 138 0.68 -1.64 -8.27
N GLU A 139 0.73 -1.02 -7.08
CA GLU A 139 1.75 -0.04 -6.68
C GLU A 139 2.93 -0.66 -5.94
N ILE A 140 2.71 -1.84 -5.35
CA ILE A 140 3.71 -2.66 -4.66
C ILE A 140 3.60 -4.09 -5.16
N GLU A 141 4.70 -4.85 -5.09
CA GLU A 141 4.73 -6.27 -5.48
C GLU A 141 4.52 -7.20 -4.27
N LEU A 142 4.83 -6.72 -3.06
CA LEU A 142 4.67 -7.47 -1.81
C LEU A 142 4.11 -6.55 -0.72
N ALA A 143 3.17 -7.06 0.07
CA ALA A 143 2.66 -6.40 1.27
C ALA A 143 2.93 -7.28 2.49
N LEU A 144 3.57 -6.71 3.53
CA LEU A 144 3.69 -7.34 4.85
C LEU A 144 2.67 -6.71 5.80
N VAL A 145 1.73 -7.53 6.26
CA VAL A 145 0.54 -7.10 7.01
C VAL A 145 0.18 -8.11 8.09
N GLU A 146 -0.51 -7.66 9.12
CA GLU A 146 -0.96 -8.47 10.28
C GLU A 146 -2.46 -8.80 10.22
N ASN A 147 -3.17 -8.28 9.22
CA ASN A 147 -4.59 -8.50 9.10
C ASN A 147 -4.91 -9.88 8.52
N GLN A 148 -6.18 -10.27 8.64
CA GLN A 148 -6.63 -11.52 8.05
C GLN A 148 -6.91 -11.37 6.57
N ALA A 149 -6.68 -12.48 5.87
CA ALA A 149 -7.05 -12.64 4.47
C ALA A 149 -8.48 -12.14 4.21
N SER A 150 -8.57 -10.98 3.57
CA SER A 150 -9.81 -10.23 3.37
C SER A 150 -10.23 -10.19 1.89
N HIS A 151 -9.27 -10.41 0.98
CA HIS A 151 -9.43 -10.27 -0.46
C HIS A 151 -9.08 -11.56 -1.21
N SER A 152 -10.01 -12.07 -2.03
CA SER A 152 -9.82 -13.27 -2.87
C SER A 152 -8.73 -13.11 -3.94
N ASN A 153 -8.40 -11.87 -4.29
CA ASN A 153 -7.44 -11.54 -5.34
C ASN A 153 -6.00 -11.38 -4.80
N ILE A 154 -5.81 -11.53 -3.49
CA ILE A 154 -4.52 -11.48 -2.84
C ILE A 154 -4.18 -12.89 -2.35
N LYS A 155 -2.94 -13.32 -2.59
CA LYS A 155 -2.40 -14.53 -1.98
C LYS A 155 -1.74 -14.14 -0.65
N TYR A 156 -2.21 -14.73 0.44
CA TYR A 156 -1.64 -14.55 1.77
C TYR A 156 -0.71 -15.73 2.09
N ILE A 157 0.42 -15.43 2.73
CA ILE A 157 1.41 -16.42 3.17
C ILE A 157 1.83 -16.02 4.59
N ASP A 158 1.56 -16.89 5.55
CA ASP A 158 2.01 -16.70 6.93
C ASP A 158 3.54 -16.89 6.99
N PHE A 159 4.23 -15.99 7.69
CA PHE A 159 5.70 -16.01 7.75
C PHE A 159 6.26 -15.82 9.17
N LEU A 160 5.50 -15.22 10.09
CA LEU A 160 5.89 -14.97 11.47
C LEU A 160 4.64 -14.89 12.35
N ASP A 161 4.71 -15.51 13.53
CA ASP A 161 3.72 -15.31 14.59
C ASP A 161 4.14 -14.12 15.47
N ASP A 162 3.18 -13.27 15.82
CA ASP A 162 3.37 -12.10 16.69
C ASP A 162 2.33 -12.08 17.82
N GLU A 163 2.68 -11.48 18.95
CA GLU A 163 1.84 -11.41 20.16
C GLU A 163 1.45 -9.97 20.50
N ILE A 164 0.15 -9.71 20.56
CA ILE A 164 -0.39 -8.42 21.00
C ILE A 164 -0.56 -8.45 22.52
N VAL A 165 0.22 -7.64 23.23
CA VAL A 165 0.15 -7.51 24.69
C VAL A 165 -0.42 -6.16 25.13
N ALA A 166 -1.11 -6.15 26.27
CA ALA A 166 -1.58 -4.91 26.88
C ALA A 166 -0.42 -4.19 27.58
N VAL A 167 -0.28 -2.89 27.31
CA VAL A 167 0.71 -2.01 27.95
C VAL A 167 -0.02 -0.93 28.73
N THR A 168 0.54 -0.55 29.89
CA THR A 168 -0.02 0.49 30.75
C THR A 168 1.09 1.39 31.30
N GLY A 169 0.75 2.61 31.71
CA GLY A 169 1.70 3.48 32.39
C GLY A 169 2.19 2.87 33.70
N SER A 170 3.42 3.17 34.10
CA SER A 170 4.04 2.61 35.32
C SER A 170 3.23 2.86 36.59
N ASP A 171 2.50 3.96 36.64
CA ASP A 171 1.72 4.41 37.80
C ASP A 171 0.24 3.95 37.74
N SER A 172 -0.13 3.20 36.72
CA SER A 172 -1.48 2.65 36.56
C SER A 172 -1.81 1.65 37.67
N VAL A 173 -3.06 1.64 38.13
CA VAL A 173 -3.56 0.62 39.07
C VAL A 173 -3.48 -0.81 38.50
N TYR A 174 -3.30 -0.93 37.18
CA TYR A 174 -3.16 -2.19 36.46
C TYR A 174 -1.70 -2.61 36.24
N ALA A 175 -0.71 -1.74 36.52
CA ALA A 175 0.71 -2.00 36.26
C ALA A 175 1.27 -3.21 37.02
N LYS A 176 0.67 -3.55 38.16
CA LYS A 176 1.08 -4.72 38.99
C LYS A 176 0.33 -6.01 38.64
N ARG A 177 -0.67 -5.94 37.76
CA ARG A 177 -1.45 -7.12 37.36
C ARG A 177 -0.72 -7.85 36.24
N LYS A 178 -0.60 -9.18 36.36
CA LYS A 178 -0.03 -10.03 35.30
C LYS A 178 -1.00 -10.29 34.15
N LEU A 179 -2.30 -10.22 34.42
CA LEU A 179 -3.37 -10.51 33.47
C LEU A 179 -4.49 -9.49 33.66
N LEU A 180 -5.12 -9.11 32.54
CA LEU A 180 -6.35 -8.34 32.50
C LEU A 180 -7.48 -9.27 32.06
N SER A 181 -8.61 -9.17 32.73
CA SER A 181 -9.82 -9.83 32.28
C SER A 181 -10.46 -9.04 31.15
N ILE A 182 -11.32 -9.73 30.40
CA ILE A 182 -12.12 -9.12 29.35
C ILE A 182 -13.09 -8.07 29.92
N ALA A 183 -13.59 -8.25 31.15
CA ALA A 183 -14.41 -7.27 31.84
C ALA A 183 -13.62 -6.00 32.17
N ASP A 184 -12.35 -6.12 32.60
CA ASP A 184 -11.50 -4.96 32.85
C ASP A 184 -11.38 -4.09 31.57
N MET A 185 -11.27 -4.71 30.39
CA MET A 185 -11.17 -3.98 29.11
C MET A 185 -12.39 -3.09 28.82
N GLN A 186 -13.58 -3.41 29.32
CA GLN A 186 -14.78 -2.59 29.07
C GLN A 186 -14.81 -1.32 29.92
N GLU A 187 -14.18 -1.35 31.09
CA GLU A 187 -14.16 -0.23 32.04
C GLU A 187 -12.94 0.68 31.83
N LEU A 188 -11.83 0.08 31.40
CA LEU A 188 -10.55 0.74 31.19
C LEU A 188 -10.62 1.84 30.13
N PRO A 189 -10.02 3.02 30.37
CA PRO A 189 -9.71 3.95 29.29
C PRO A 189 -8.63 3.30 28.41
N ILE A 190 -8.96 3.07 27.13
CA ILE A 190 -8.08 2.38 26.18
C ILE A 190 -7.63 3.34 25.09
N VAL A 191 -6.37 3.20 24.69
CA VAL A 191 -5.83 3.78 23.46
C VAL A 191 -5.78 2.68 22.42
N LEU A 192 -6.42 2.89 21.27
CA LEU A 192 -6.48 1.93 20.18
C LEU A 192 -5.80 2.48 18.93
N ARG A 193 -5.52 1.59 17.98
CA ARG A 193 -5.05 1.97 16.65
C ARG A 193 -6.17 2.57 15.80
N GLU A 194 -5.79 3.20 14.71
CA GLU A 194 -6.66 3.74 13.68
C GLU A 194 -7.43 2.67 12.92
N LYS A 195 -8.52 3.07 12.28
CA LYS A 195 -9.26 2.21 11.36
C LYS A 195 -8.37 1.82 10.19
N GLY A 196 -8.33 0.52 9.86
CA GLY A 196 -7.46 -0.04 8.81
C GLY A 196 -6.20 -0.73 9.36
N SER A 197 -5.90 -0.54 10.66
CA SER A 197 -4.83 -1.26 11.35
C SER A 197 -5.12 -2.76 11.46
N GLY A 198 -4.14 -3.59 11.11
CA GLY A 198 -4.19 -5.05 11.29
C GLY A 198 -4.28 -5.43 12.77
N THR A 199 -3.51 -4.78 13.64
CA THR A 199 -3.58 -4.97 15.10
C THR A 199 -5.00 -4.74 15.62
N LEU A 200 -5.65 -3.64 15.20
CA LEU A 200 -7.03 -3.34 15.60
C LEU A 200 -8.00 -4.42 15.10
N GLN A 201 -7.82 -4.92 13.88
CA GLN A 201 -8.65 -5.98 13.32
C GLN A 201 -8.49 -7.30 14.08
N VAL A 202 -7.27 -7.66 14.47
CA VAL A 202 -6.99 -8.84 15.30
C VAL A 202 -7.68 -8.70 16.66
N ILE A 203 -7.51 -7.56 17.33
CA ILE A 203 -8.18 -7.25 18.61
C ILE A 203 -9.70 -7.36 18.46
N ASN A 204 -10.28 -6.71 17.46
CA ASN A 204 -11.72 -6.71 17.24
C ASN A 204 -12.28 -8.12 17.00
N LYS A 205 -11.56 -8.96 16.25
CA LYS A 205 -11.98 -10.36 16.06
C LYS A 205 -12.01 -11.13 17.37
N VAL A 206 -11.00 -10.97 18.21
CA VAL A 206 -10.94 -11.64 19.51
C VAL A 206 -12.09 -11.14 20.40
N LEU A 207 -12.28 -9.84 20.52
CA LEU A 207 -13.39 -9.24 21.28
C LEU A 207 -14.77 -9.72 20.79
N SER A 208 -14.95 -9.79 19.47
CA SER A 208 -16.19 -10.26 18.86
C SER A 208 -16.52 -11.72 19.24
N LYS A 209 -15.51 -12.59 19.35
CA LYS A 209 -15.69 -13.98 19.85
C LYS A 209 -16.19 -14.02 21.30
N HIS A 210 -15.90 -12.97 22.07
CA HIS A 210 -16.38 -12.79 23.44
C HIS A 210 -17.64 -11.92 23.53
N HIS A 211 -18.33 -11.67 22.40
CA HIS A 211 -19.55 -10.86 22.31
C HIS A 211 -19.35 -9.40 22.75
N ILE A 212 -18.14 -8.87 22.56
CA ILE A 212 -17.82 -7.47 22.86
C ILE A 212 -17.73 -6.69 21.56
N VAL A 213 -18.44 -5.57 21.55
CA VAL A 213 -18.45 -4.60 20.45
C VAL A 213 -17.35 -3.59 20.72
N LEU A 214 -16.39 -3.47 19.79
CA LEU A 214 -15.22 -2.58 19.92
C LEU A 214 -15.62 -1.13 20.21
N GLU A 215 -16.69 -0.66 19.56
CA GLU A 215 -17.23 0.70 19.69
C GLU A 215 -17.85 0.97 21.08
N LYS A 216 -18.10 -0.08 21.88
CA LYS A 216 -18.58 0.06 23.26
C LYS A 216 -17.45 0.13 24.29
N LEU A 217 -16.20 -0.07 23.88
CA LEU A 217 -15.06 0.12 24.77
C LEU A 217 -14.89 1.61 25.06
N ASN A 218 -14.40 1.93 26.25
CA ASN A 218 -14.03 3.29 26.65
C ASN A 218 -12.72 3.73 25.95
N THR A 219 -12.80 3.91 24.63
CA THR A 219 -11.66 4.32 23.80
C THR A 219 -11.50 5.83 23.87
N ILE A 220 -10.39 6.28 24.44
CA ILE A 220 -10.13 7.70 24.67
C ILE A 220 -9.27 8.33 23.55
N ILE A 221 -8.47 7.53 22.85
CA ILE A 221 -7.55 7.97 21.80
C ILE A 221 -7.46 6.90 20.70
N HIS A 222 -7.39 7.35 19.45
CA HIS A 222 -6.99 6.54 18.30
C HIS A 222 -5.65 7.03 17.77
N LEU A 223 -4.65 6.15 17.69
CA LEU A 223 -3.31 6.44 17.19
C LEU A 223 -3.11 5.85 15.80
N GLY A 224 -2.56 6.63 14.86
CA GLY A 224 -2.21 6.19 13.51
C GLY A 224 -0.88 5.44 13.41
N SER A 225 -0.10 5.44 14.49
CA SER A 225 1.26 4.93 14.59
C SER A 225 1.48 4.38 16.01
N THR A 226 2.45 3.49 16.15
CA THR A 226 2.92 2.97 17.46
C THR A 226 3.87 3.93 18.18
N GLU A 227 4.41 4.92 17.47
CA GLU A 227 5.11 6.11 17.98
C GLU A 227 4.22 7.35 17.87
#